data_AF-A0A7C7L9Q6-F1
#
_entry.id   AF-A0A7C7L9Q6-F1
#
_cell.length_a   1.000
_cell.length_b   1.000
_cell.length_c   1.000
_cell.angle_alpha   90.00
_cell.angle_beta   90.00
_cell.angle_gamma   90.00
#
_symmetry.space_group_name_H-M   'P 1'
#
loop_
_entity.id
_entity.type
_entity.pdbx_description
1 polymer ?
#
loop_
_entity_poly.entity_id
_entity_poly.type
_entity_poly.pdbx_seq_one_letter_code
_entity_poly.pdbx_strand_id
1 'polypeptide(L)'
;DNVGIVRTEDELQKGIEDVEQIKEKYKSIKAQGASQFNPGWHEALGMRNLLITAEAVARAAHLRQESRGAHTRLDYEGERDEWLGINVVIKKGEDGNMVVEKITRSEPDSELYRIAKAELEDLEEEVLKEMETTS
;
A
#
# COMPACT_ATOMS: atom_id res chain seq x y z
N ASP A 1 16.55 4.77 -2.80
CA ASP A 1 16.90 4.66 -4.24
C ASP A 1 16.23 3.47 -4.91
N ASN A 2 16.33 2.29 -4.31
CA ASN A 2 15.84 1.01 -4.84
C ASN A 2 14.29 0.82 -4.97
N VAL A 3 13.48 1.76 -4.49
CA VAL A 3 11.99 1.69 -4.52
C VAL A 3 11.42 3.02 -5.01
N GLY A 4 12.00 3.54 -6.09
CA GLY A 4 11.65 4.84 -6.69
C GLY A 4 10.36 4.82 -7.51
N ILE A 5 10.18 5.82 -8.37
CA ILE A 5 9.03 5.92 -9.29
C ILE A 5 9.06 4.75 -10.29
N VAL A 6 10.23 4.53 -10.89
CA VAL A 6 10.53 3.43 -11.81
C VAL A 6 11.28 2.36 -11.02
N ARG A 7 10.94 1.09 -11.26
CA ARG A 7 11.40 -0.07 -10.48
C ARG A 7 11.77 -1.24 -11.37
N THR A 8 12.65 -2.09 -10.88
CA THR A 8 12.98 -3.42 -11.43
C THR A 8 12.96 -4.47 -10.32
N GLU A 9 12.88 -5.76 -10.66
CA GLU A 9 12.93 -6.86 -9.68
C GLU A 9 14.19 -6.76 -8.80
N ASP A 10 15.36 -6.62 -9.43
CA ASP A 10 16.65 -6.59 -8.74
C ASP A 10 16.75 -5.41 -7.76
N GLU A 11 16.31 -4.21 -8.17
CA GLU A 11 16.27 -3.05 -7.29
C GLU A 11 15.30 -3.28 -6.13
N LEU A 12 14.09 -3.79 -6.39
CA LEU A 12 13.12 -4.02 -5.34
C LEU A 12 13.59 -5.07 -4.32
N GLN A 13 14.18 -6.16 -4.78
CA GLN A 13 14.80 -7.15 -3.92
C GLN A 13 15.91 -6.51 -3.08
N LYS A 14 16.77 -5.70 -3.69
CA LYS A 14 17.82 -4.97 -2.99
C LYS A 14 17.26 -4.00 -1.95
N GLY A 15 16.20 -3.27 -2.28
CA GLY A 15 15.52 -2.36 -1.37
C GLY A 15 14.94 -3.08 -0.15
N ILE A 16 14.36 -4.27 -0.33
CA ILE A 16 13.88 -5.11 0.78
C ILE A 16 15.05 -5.54 1.67
N GLU A 17 16.16 -6.02 1.08
CA GLU A 17 17.36 -6.40 1.83
C GLU A 17 17.91 -5.24 2.66
N ASP A 18 18.00 -4.05 2.08
CA ASP A 18 18.50 -2.86 2.76
C ASP A 18 17.59 -2.48 3.94
N VAL A 19 16.27 -2.56 3.78
CA VAL A 19 15.31 -2.34 4.87
C VAL A 19 15.49 -3.35 6.00
N GLU A 20 15.66 -4.64 5.69
CA GLU A 20 15.92 -5.67 6.70
C GLU A 20 17.22 -5.41 7.46
N GLN A 21 18.29 -4.99 6.76
CA GLN A 21 19.54 -4.61 7.43
C GLN A 21 19.36 -3.42 8.37
N ILE A 22 18.54 -2.43 7.99
CA ILE A 22 18.24 -1.28 8.87
C ILE A 22 17.39 -1.73 10.06
N LYS A 23 16.42 -2.65 9.88
CA LYS A 23 15.64 -3.23 10.99
C LYS A 23 16.53 -3.93 12.01
N GLU A 24 17.55 -4.66 11.58
CA GLU A 24 18.52 -5.28 12.49
C GLU A 24 19.31 -4.23 13.28
N LYS A 25 19.79 -3.18 12.62
CA LYS A 25 20.50 -2.06 13.29
C LYS A 25 19.60 -1.32 14.27
N TYR A 26 18.33 -1.12 13.91
CA TYR A 26 17.33 -0.44 14.73
C TYR A 26 17.16 -1.06 16.11
N LYS A 27 17.30 -2.39 16.24
CA LYS A 27 17.23 -3.09 17.54
C LYS A 27 18.23 -2.57 18.58
N SER A 28 19.28 -1.89 18.15
CA SER A 28 20.35 -1.36 18.99
C SER A 28 20.46 0.17 19.01
N ILE A 29 19.49 0.87 18.41
CA ILE A 29 19.51 2.34 18.32
C ILE A 29 19.46 2.98 19.71
N LYS A 30 20.19 4.09 19.88
CA LYS A 30 20.22 4.87 21.12
C LYS A 30 20.02 6.35 20.80
N ALA A 31 19.13 6.99 21.55
CA ALA A 31 19.05 8.44 21.58
C ALA A 31 20.07 8.98 22.58
N GLN A 32 20.95 9.88 22.12
CA GLN A 32 21.90 10.57 23.00
C GLN A 32 21.24 11.79 23.64
N GLY A 33 21.79 12.26 24.77
CA GLY A 33 21.31 13.45 25.48
C GLY A 33 20.37 13.14 26.66
N ALA A 34 19.96 14.19 27.36
CA ALA A 34 19.03 14.08 28.49
C ALA A 34 17.63 13.64 28.04
N SER A 35 16.80 13.15 28.96
CA SER A 35 15.42 12.74 28.65
C SER A 35 14.46 13.91 28.43
N GLN A 36 14.81 15.10 28.91
CA GLN A 36 14.00 16.30 28.75
C GLN A 36 14.15 16.85 27.34
N PHE A 37 13.03 16.90 26.62
CA PHE A 37 12.94 17.48 25.26
C PHE A 37 14.03 16.94 24.33
N ASN A 38 14.04 15.63 24.09
CA ASN A 38 15.05 14.94 23.28
C ASN A 38 14.52 14.62 21.88
N PRO A 39 14.88 15.39 20.84
CA PRO A 39 14.45 15.12 19.47
C PRO A 39 14.90 13.75 18.96
N GLY A 40 16.11 13.32 19.30
CA GLY A 40 16.64 12.01 18.91
C GLY A 40 15.84 10.85 19.52
N TRP A 41 15.23 11.04 20.69
CA TRP A 41 14.31 10.07 21.27
C TRP A 41 13.01 9.98 20.48
N HIS A 42 12.44 11.12 20.07
CA HIS A 42 11.25 11.16 19.22
C HIS A 42 11.50 10.50 17.86
N GLU A 43 12.65 10.78 17.23
CA GLU A 43 13.05 10.14 15.97
C GLU A 43 13.23 8.63 16.13
N ALA A 44 13.89 8.17 17.19
CA ALA A 44 14.08 6.74 17.45
C ALA A 44 12.75 5.99 17.65
N LEU A 45 11.75 6.63 18.26
CA LEU A 45 10.40 6.07 18.37
C LEU A 45 9.69 6.04 17.01
N GLY A 46 9.80 7.11 16.22
CA GLY A 46 9.19 7.21 14.89
C GLY A 46 9.77 6.22 13.88
N MET A 47 11.06 5.88 14.01
CA MET A 47 11.77 5.00 13.08
C MET A 47 11.14 3.61 12.96
N ARG A 48 10.53 3.08 14.03
CA ARG A 48 9.80 1.80 13.97
C ARG A 48 8.68 1.83 12.94
N ASN A 49 7.88 2.89 12.97
CA ASN A 49 6.72 3.01 12.08
C ASN A 49 7.17 3.22 10.63
N LEU A 50 8.22 4.00 10.42
CA LEU A 50 8.81 4.22 9.09
C LEU A 50 9.37 2.92 8.49
N LEU A 51 10.02 2.07 9.29
CA LEU A 51 10.53 0.78 8.81
C LEU A 51 9.40 -0.17 8.41
N ILE A 52 8.32 -0.20 9.20
CA ILE A 52 7.13 -1.01 8.88
C ILE A 52 6.52 -0.55 7.55
N THR A 53 6.29 0.75 7.37
CA THR A 53 5.67 1.23 6.13
C THR A 53 6.59 1.08 4.92
N ALA A 54 7.90 1.29 5.07
CA ALA A 54 8.88 1.10 4.01
C ALA A 54 8.94 -0.37 3.55
N GLU A 55 9.02 -1.32 4.49
CA GLU A 55 9.03 -2.75 4.18
C GLU A 55 7.75 -3.18 3.49
N ALA A 56 6.59 -2.72 3.99
CA ALA A 56 5.29 -3.00 3.40
C ALA A 56 5.24 -2.54 1.93
N VAL A 57 5.60 -1.28 1.66
CA VAL A 57 5.59 -0.74 0.28
C VAL A 57 6.55 -1.51 -0.63
N ALA A 58 7.78 -1.77 -0.19
CA ALA A 58 8.78 -2.47 -0.99
C ALA A 58 8.33 -3.90 -1.35
N ARG A 59 7.82 -4.64 -0.37
CA ARG A 59 7.32 -6.00 -0.57
C ARG A 59 6.06 -6.06 -1.45
N ALA A 60 5.13 -5.09 -1.31
CA ALA A 60 3.99 -4.99 -2.22
C ALA A 60 4.43 -4.73 -3.66
N ALA A 61 5.35 -3.78 -3.86
CA ALA A 61 5.88 -3.43 -5.17
C ALA A 61 6.63 -4.60 -5.83
N HIS A 62 7.34 -5.41 -5.03
CA HIS A 62 8.00 -6.62 -5.51
C HIS A 62 6.99 -7.70 -5.93
N LEU A 63 5.95 -7.95 -5.13
CA LEU A 63 4.95 -8.96 -5.45
C LEU A 63 4.10 -8.57 -6.67
N ARG A 64 3.82 -7.28 -6.86
CA ARG A 64 2.97 -6.77 -7.94
C ARG A 64 3.75 -6.63 -9.26
N GLN A 65 3.60 -7.64 -10.11
CA GLN A 65 4.27 -7.79 -11.40
C GLN A 65 3.45 -7.20 -12.55
N GLU A 66 3.17 -5.91 -12.48
CA GLU A 66 2.58 -5.09 -13.56
C GLU A 66 2.99 -3.62 -13.38
N SER A 67 2.59 -2.76 -14.31
CA SER A 67 2.69 -1.31 -14.19
C SER A 67 1.32 -0.65 -14.28
N ARG A 68 0.88 0.02 -13.21
CA ARG A 68 -0.40 0.74 -13.12
C ARG A 68 -0.29 1.93 -12.18
N GLY A 69 -0.75 3.11 -12.63
CA GLY A 69 -0.72 4.33 -11.83
C GLY A 69 0.70 4.71 -11.36
N ALA A 70 0.88 4.91 -10.05
CA ALA A 70 2.19 5.27 -9.46
C ALA A 70 3.17 4.07 -9.31
N HIS A 71 2.73 2.86 -9.66
CA HIS A 71 3.56 1.66 -9.67
C HIS A 71 4.05 1.38 -11.10
N THR A 72 5.32 1.67 -11.39
CA THR A 72 5.95 1.44 -12.70
C THR A 72 7.11 0.45 -12.58
N ARG A 73 7.05 -0.65 -13.34
CA ARG A 73 8.04 -1.74 -13.41
C ARG A 73 8.57 -1.86 -14.84
N LEU A 74 9.87 -1.70 -15.05
CA LEU A 74 10.48 -1.81 -16.40
C LEU A 74 10.49 -3.26 -16.92
N ASP A 75 10.53 -4.21 -16.01
CA ASP A 75 10.50 -5.65 -16.29
C ASP A 75 9.08 -6.22 -16.38
N TYR A 76 8.07 -5.43 -15.99
CA TYR A 76 6.65 -5.74 -16.13
C TYR A 76 5.88 -4.52 -16.63
N GLU A 77 6.15 -4.15 -17.88
CA GLU A 77 5.48 -3.03 -18.54
C GLU A 77 3.98 -3.28 -18.74
N GLY A 78 3.21 -2.20 -18.67
CA GLY A 78 1.77 -2.21 -18.92
C GLY A 78 0.92 -2.79 -17.78
N GLU A 79 -0.38 -2.52 -17.90
CA GLU A 79 -1.39 -3.06 -17.00
C GLU A 79 -1.73 -4.50 -17.36
N ARG A 80 -2.13 -5.30 -16.36
CA ARG A 80 -2.48 -6.71 -16.55
C ARG A 80 -3.82 -7.04 -15.90
N ASP A 81 -4.70 -7.70 -16.65
CA ASP A 81 -6.07 -7.99 -16.22
C ASP A 81 -6.14 -8.86 -14.95
N GLU A 82 -5.19 -9.78 -14.78
CA GLU A 82 -5.07 -10.62 -13.59
C GLU A 82 -4.98 -9.83 -12.27
N TRP A 83 -4.53 -8.57 -12.34
CA TRP A 83 -4.35 -7.69 -11.19
C TRP A 83 -5.54 -6.76 -10.91
N LEU A 84 -6.56 -6.72 -11.76
CA LEU A 84 -7.77 -5.88 -11.57
C LEU A 84 -8.59 -6.32 -10.36
N GLY A 85 -8.69 -7.63 -10.14
CA GLY A 85 -9.42 -8.22 -9.02
C GLY A 85 -8.58 -8.49 -7.78
N ILE A 86 -7.30 -8.06 -7.75
CA ILE A 86 -6.35 -8.45 -6.70
C ILE A 86 -5.87 -7.25 -5.89
N ASN A 87 -6.11 -7.34 -4.58
CA ASN A 87 -5.47 -6.49 -3.59
C ASN A 87 -4.19 -7.19 -3.09
N VAL A 88 -3.10 -6.43 -2.98
CA VAL A 88 -1.91 -6.89 -2.28
C VAL A 88 -2.06 -6.48 -0.82
N VAL A 89 -2.15 -7.46 0.07
CA VAL A 89 -2.38 -7.25 1.50
C VAL A 89 -1.13 -7.66 2.27
N ILE A 90 -0.72 -6.80 3.18
CA ILE A 90 0.44 -7.02 4.04
C ILE A 90 -0.01 -7.06 5.48
N LYS A 91 0.41 -8.09 6.20
CA LYS A 91 0.09 -8.29 7.61
C LYS A 91 1.31 -8.76 8.38
N LYS A 92 1.28 -8.58 9.69
CA LYS A 92 2.28 -9.16 10.59
C LYS A 92 1.98 -10.65 10.77
N GLY A 93 2.95 -11.51 10.49
CA GLY A 93 2.91 -12.95 10.72
C GLY A 93 3.08 -13.33 12.19
N GLU A 94 2.87 -14.61 12.49
CA GLU A 94 2.98 -15.16 13.84
C GLU A 94 4.41 -15.07 14.40
N ASP A 95 5.41 -15.20 13.54
CA ASP A 95 6.83 -15.04 13.84
C ASP A 95 7.26 -13.56 13.98
N GLY A 96 6.34 -12.63 13.72
CA GLY A 96 6.56 -11.20 13.75
C GLY A 96 7.13 -10.60 12.46
N ASN A 97 7.41 -11.41 11.44
CA ASN A 97 7.83 -10.94 10.11
C ASN A 97 6.62 -10.49 9.28
N MET A 98 6.86 -9.79 8.18
CA MET A 98 5.78 -9.41 7.27
C MET A 98 5.39 -10.55 6.33
N VAL A 99 4.09 -10.77 6.23
CA VAL A 99 3.47 -11.69 5.27
C VAL A 99 2.76 -10.85 4.21
N VAL A 100 2.96 -11.19 2.94
CA VAL A 100 2.43 -10.47 1.77
C VAL A 100 1.59 -11.46 0.99
N GLU A 101 0.32 -11.12 0.75
CA GLU A 101 -0.65 -12.02 0.11
C GLU A 101 -1.39 -11.31 -1.01
N LYS A 102 -1.68 -12.06 -2.07
CA LYS A 102 -2.67 -11.66 -3.09
C LYS A 102 -4.04 -12.08 -2.57
N ILE A 103 -4.92 -11.10 -2.34
CA ILE A 103 -6.29 -11.35 -1.92
C ILE A 103 -7.23 -10.91 -3.02
N THR A 104 -8.10 -11.81 -3.46
CA THR A 104 -9.18 -11.49 -4.40
C THR A 104 -10.13 -10.49 -3.74
N ARG A 105 -10.37 -9.39 -4.43
CA ARG A 105 -11.32 -8.36 -4.01
C ARG A 105 -12.70 -8.99 -3.89
N SER A 106 -13.39 -8.68 -2.80
CA SER A 106 -14.80 -9.04 -2.67
C SER A 106 -15.62 -8.30 -3.73
N GLU A 107 -16.75 -8.88 -4.12
CA GLU A 107 -17.72 -8.16 -4.93
C GLU A 107 -18.15 -6.87 -4.21
N PRO A 108 -18.29 -5.75 -4.95
CA PRO A 108 -18.85 -4.54 -4.39
C PRO A 108 -20.30 -4.78 -3.96
N ASP A 109 -20.79 -3.92 -3.08
CA ASP A 109 -22.22 -3.88 -2.76
C ASP A 109 -23.04 -3.71 -4.06
N SER A 110 -24.15 -4.45 -4.16
CA SER A 110 -24.94 -4.50 -5.40
C SER A 110 -25.48 -3.13 -5.81
N GLU A 111 -25.79 -2.26 -4.85
CA GLU A 111 -26.27 -0.92 -5.14
C GLU A 111 -25.13 -0.02 -5.64
N LEU A 112 -23.97 -0.09 -4.99
CA LEU A 112 -22.79 0.64 -5.48
C LEU A 112 -22.34 0.17 -6.87
N TYR A 113 -22.46 -1.12 -7.15
CA TYR A 113 -22.18 -1.68 -8.47
C TYR A 113 -23.17 -1.15 -9.52
N ARG A 114 -24.47 -1.12 -9.19
CA ARG A 114 -25.51 -0.54 -10.05
C ARG A 114 -25.20 0.91 -10.36
N ILE A 115 -24.94 1.73 -9.34
CA ILE A 115 -24.62 3.17 -9.50
C ILE A 115 -23.37 3.35 -10.38
N ALA A 116 -22.32 2.57 -10.16
CA ALA A 116 -21.09 2.67 -10.95
C ALA A 116 -21.24 2.24 -12.43
N LYS A 117 -22.35 1.60 -12.79
CA LYS A 117 -22.66 1.11 -14.14
C LYS A 117 -23.88 1.77 -14.76
N ALA A 118 -24.57 2.63 -14.03
CA ALA A 118 -25.74 3.35 -14.52
C ALA A 118 -25.30 4.51 -15.43
N GLU A 119 -26.17 4.88 -16.37
CA GLU A 119 -26.01 6.12 -17.14
C GLU A 119 -26.35 7.32 -16.25
N LEU A 120 -25.74 8.47 -16.54
CA LEU A 120 -25.89 9.67 -15.70
C LEU A 120 -27.36 10.14 -15.66
N GLU A 121 -28.06 10.05 -16.78
CA GLU A 121 -29.46 10.45 -16.92
C GLU A 121 -30.39 9.63 -16.02
N ASP A 122 -30.16 8.32 -15.93
CA ASP A 122 -30.96 7.42 -15.08
C ASP A 122 -30.82 7.81 -13.59
N LEU A 123 -29.60 8.16 -13.17
CA LEU A 123 -29.32 8.59 -11.80
C LEU A 123 -29.93 9.96 -11.49
N GLU A 124 -29.89 10.91 -12.43
CA GLU A 124 -30.50 12.22 -12.27
C GLU A 124 -32.02 12.12 -12.10
N GLU A 125 -32.69 11.25 -12.87
CA GLU A 125 -34.12 11.00 -12.71
C GLU A 125 -34.48 10.38 -11.34
N GLU A 126 -33.67 9.43 -10.84
CA GLU A 126 -33.87 8.83 -9.53
C GLU A 126 -33.79 9.88 -8.42
N VAL A 127 -32.76 10.74 -8.46
CA VAL A 127 -32.58 11.82 -7.46
C VAL A 127 -33.75 12.80 -7.48
N LEU A 128 -34.23 13.19 -8.67
CA LEU A 128 -35.39 14.08 -8.79
C LEU A 128 -36.65 13.45 -8.18
N LYS A 129 -36.90 12.16 -8.42
CA LYS A 129 -38.03 11.42 -7.83
C LYS A 129 -37.92 11.33 -6.30
N GLU A 130 -36.73 11.09 -5.77
CA GLU A 130 -36.51 11.05 -4.31
C GLU A 130 -36.76 12.42 -3.66
N MET A 131 -36.32 13.51 -4.31
CA MET A 131 -36.57 14.88 -3.83
C MET A 131 -38.06 15.22 -3.80
N GLU A 132 -38.84 14.77 -4.78
CA GLU A 132 -40.29 14.96 -4.82
C GLU A 132 -41.02 14.16 -3.74
N THR A 133 -40.55 12.96 -3.40
CA THR A 133 -41.18 12.10 -2.37
C THR A 133 -40.84 12.47 -0.93
N THR A 134 -39.76 13.24 -0.71
CA THR A 134 -39.29 13.65 0.63
C THR A 134 -39.82 15.03 1.05
N SER A 135 -40.57 15.71 0.19
CA SER A 135 -41.17 17.03 0.43
C SER A 135 -42.67 16.98 0.74
#